data_AF-A0A9E2X0I6-F1
#
_entry.id   AF-A0A9E2X0I6-F1
#
_cell.length_a   1.000
_cell.length_b   1.000
_cell.length_c   1.000
_cell.angle_alpha   90.00
_cell.angle_beta   90.00
_cell.angle_gamma   90.00
#
_symmetry.space_group_name_H-M   'P 1'
#
loop_
_entity.id
_entity.type
_entity.pdbx_description
1 polymer ?
#
loop_
_entity_poly.entity_id
_entity_poly.type
_entity_poly.pdbx_seq_one_letter_code
_entity_poly.pdbx_strand_id
1 'polypeptide(L)'
;EDLTTASDIDGNWAMTLAQPLQNEDSITARAQIEGSCSSGISESDISFALVIINTPPVINGTTSTLNYAENASPIPIFDDLAISDVDDTEMDSAWITVTANYNIAEDIITLPPGQGLDISWEPSLTRVRIYGQASLAVYESVIRGVAYSTASDDPD
;
A
#
# COMPACT_ATOMS: atom_id res chain seq x y z
N GLU A 1 -3.33 -12.18 25.78
CA GLU A 1 -4.00 -12.27 27.10
C GLU A 1 -5.20 -13.17 26.95
N ASP A 2 -5.43 -14.04 27.93
CA ASP A 2 -6.45 -15.08 27.88
C ASP A 2 -7.83 -14.44 28.12
N LEU A 3 -8.53 -14.10 27.03
CA LEU A 3 -9.87 -13.51 27.08
C LEU A 3 -10.90 -14.62 27.28
N THR A 4 -11.14 -14.97 28.54
CA THR A 4 -12.23 -15.87 28.93
C THR A 4 -13.57 -15.16 28.72
N THR A 5 -14.35 -15.62 27.75
CA THR A 5 -15.75 -15.18 27.56
C THR A 5 -16.64 -16.17 28.28
N ALA A 6 -17.49 -15.67 29.19
CA ALA A 6 -18.48 -16.49 29.87
C ALA A 6 -19.53 -16.97 28.86
N SER A 7 -19.90 -18.24 28.93
CA SER A 7 -21.00 -18.81 28.15
C SER A 7 -22.34 -18.16 28.56
N ASP A 8 -23.23 -17.92 27.59
CA ASP A 8 -24.62 -17.54 27.90
C ASP A 8 -25.42 -18.71 28.52
N ILE A 9 -26.69 -18.46 28.85
CA ILE A 9 -27.57 -19.46 29.47
C ILE A 9 -27.89 -20.66 28.55
N ASP A 10 -27.66 -20.50 27.24
CA ASP A 10 -27.82 -21.54 26.23
C ASP A 10 -26.48 -22.22 25.88
N GLY A 11 -25.37 -21.81 26.50
CA GLY A 11 -24.04 -22.36 26.27
C GLY A 11 -23.29 -21.76 25.07
N ASN A 12 -23.76 -20.65 24.49
CA ASN A 12 -23.05 -19.97 23.41
C ASN A 12 -21.92 -19.09 23.95
N TRP A 13 -20.82 -19.05 23.22
CA TRP A 13 -19.66 -18.21 23.52
C TRP A 13 -19.57 -17.13 22.44
N ALA A 14 -19.45 -15.88 22.85
CA ALA A 14 -19.30 -14.76 21.93
C ALA A 14 -18.06 -13.94 22.29
N MET A 15 -17.19 -13.73 21.30
CA MET A 15 -16.05 -12.82 21.38
C MET A 15 -16.29 -11.68 20.40
N THR A 16 -16.09 -10.44 20.85
CA THR A 16 -15.99 -9.27 19.99
C THR A 16 -14.56 -8.77 20.04
N LEU A 17 -13.92 -8.67 18.88
CA LEU A 17 -12.57 -8.13 18.77
C LEU A 17 -12.63 -6.60 18.77
N ALA A 18 -11.75 -5.97 19.55
CA ALA A 18 -11.66 -4.51 19.62
C ALA A 18 -10.92 -3.90 18.42
N GLN A 19 -10.18 -4.71 17.67
CA GLN A 19 -9.40 -4.30 16.50
C GLN A 19 -9.56 -5.33 15.37
N PRO A 20 -9.40 -4.92 14.09
CA PRO A 20 -9.36 -5.85 12.97
C PRO A 20 -8.17 -6.82 13.11
N LEU A 21 -8.39 -8.09 12.77
CA LEU A 21 -7.31 -9.08 12.70
C LEU A 21 -6.28 -8.67 11.64
N GLN A 22 -5.01 -8.88 11.94
CA GLN A 22 -3.88 -8.66 11.07
C GLN A 22 -3.50 -9.95 10.33
N ASN A 23 -2.60 -9.85 9.34
CA ASN A 23 -2.06 -11.01 8.66
C ASN A 23 -1.40 -11.98 9.68
N GLU A 24 -1.58 -13.28 9.46
CA GLU A 24 -1.09 -14.37 10.34
C GLU A 24 -1.74 -14.47 11.73
N ASP A 25 -2.73 -13.64 12.06
CA ASP A 25 -3.49 -13.82 13.30
C ASP A 25 -4.31 -15.13 13.28
N SER A 26 -4.40 -15.78 14.44
CA SER A 26 -5.22 -16.98 14.61
C SER A 26 -6.14 -16.85 15.82
N ILE A 27 -7.39 -17.31 15.67
CA ILE A 27 -8.32 -17.43 16.78
C ILE A 27 -8.43 -18.91 17.13
N THR A 28 -8.15 -19.22 18.40
CA THR A 28 -8.37 -20.55 18.95
C THR A 28 -9.45 -20.45 20.01
N ALA A 29 -10.54 -21.20 19.87
CA ALA A 29 -11.55 -21.37 20.90
C ALA A 29 -11.38 -22.74 21.57
N ARG A 30 -11.41 -22.76 22.91
CA ARG A 30 -11.31 -23.99 23.71
C ARG A 30 -12.47 -24.05 24.70
N ALA A 31 -13.11 -25.20 24.80
CA ALA A 31 -14.15 -25.47 25.79
C ALA A 31 -13.73 -26.64 26.68
N GLN A 32 -13.79 -26.46 28.01
CA GLN A 32 -13.45 -27.49 29.00
C GLN A 32 -14.59 -27.62 30.02
N ILE A 33 -14.95 -28.86 30.36
CA ILE A 33 -15.86 -29.14 31.48
C ILE A 33 -15.01 -29.45 32.72
N GLU A 34 -15.07 -28.57 33.72
CA GLU A 34 -14.36 -28.78 34.98
C GLU A 34 -15.05 -29.90 35.79
N GLY A 35 -14.31 -30.97 36.13
CA GLY A 35 -14.79 -32.04 37.02
C GLY A 35 -15.50 -33.25 36.38
N SER A 36 -15.53 -33.41 35.06
CA SER A 36 -15.99 -34.67 34.44
C SER A 36 -14.93 -35.77 34.53
N CYS A 37 -15.31 -37.00 34.88
CA CYS A 37 -14.40 -38.16 34.93
C CYS A 37 -13.61 -38.31 33.62
N SER A 38 -12.28 -38.29 33.73
CA SER A 38 -11.36 -38.42 32.60
C SER A 38 -11.22 -39.87 32.13
N SER A 39 -12.12 -40.31 31.27
CA SER A 39 -11.73 -41.31 30.26
C SER A 39 -11.13 -40.55 29.07
N GLY A 40 -9.83 -40.22 29.16
CA GLY A 40 -8.95 -39.80 28.06
C GLY A 40 -9.43 -38.62 27.20
N ILE A 41 -8.88 -37.43 27.46
CA ILE A 41 -8.65 -36.35 26.48
C ILE A 41 -9.67 -36.24 25.32
N SER A 42 -10.86 -35.71 25.59
CA SER A 42 -11.73 -35.21 24.52
C SER A 42 -11.84 -33.69 24.66
N GLU A 43 -10.72 -33.02 24.40
CA GLU A 43 -10.72 -31.61 24.07
C GLU A 43 -11.31 -31.48 22.66
N SER A 44 -12.41 -30.75 22.53
CA SER A 44 -12.97 -30.41 21.23
C SER A 44 -12.40 -29.05 20.82
N ASP A 45 -11.24 -29.07 20.18
CA ASP A 45 -10.68 -27.87 19.57
C ASP A 45 -11.41 -27.61 18.25
N ILE A 46 -12.00 -26.42 18.11
CA ILE A 46 -12.46 -25.89 16.83
C ILE A 46 -11.54 -24.73 16.50
N SER A 47 -10.71 -24.92 15.47
CA SER A 47 -9.90 -23.86 14.89
C SER A 47 -10.53 -23.41 13.58
N PHE A 48 -10.57 -22.10 13.37
CA PHE A 48 -10.84 -21.52 12.05
C PHE A 48 -9.71 -20.55 11.74
N ALA A 49 -9.19 -20.61 10.51
CA ALA A 49 -8.21 -19.67 10.00
C ALA A 49 -8.95 -18.59 9.22
N LEU A 50 -8.75 -17.33 9.59
CA LEU A 50 -9.14 -16.22 8.74
C LEU A 50 -7.96 -15.92 7.80
N VAL A 51 -8.22 -15.92 6.50
CA VAL A 51 -7.26 -15.48 5.50
C VAL A 51 -7.77 -14.15 4.95
N ILE A 52 -7.16 -13.04 5.36
CA ILE A 52 -7.36 -11.76 4.66
C ILE A 52 -6.34 -11.69 3.53
N ILE A 53 -6.83 -11.46 2.32
CA ILE A 53 -6.01 -11.37 1.11
C ILE A 53 -5.51 -9.93 1.03
N ASN A 54 -4.20 -9.72 1.03
CA ASN A 54 -3.64 -8.41 0.74
C ASN A 54 -4.02 -7.97 -0.68
N THR A 55 -4.68 -6.83 -0.80
CA THR A 55 -5.11 -6.22 -2.05
C THR A 55 -4.11 -5.14 -2.43
N PRO A 56 -3.55 -5.16 -3.65
CA PRO A 56 -2.66 -4.10 -4.08
C PRO A 56 -3.35 -2.71 -4.04
N PRO A 57 -2.58 -1.65 -3.83
CA PRO A 57 -3.11 -0.30 -3.84
C PRO A 57 -3.69 0.06 -5.21
N VAL A 58 -4.76 0.85 -5.19
CA VAL A 58 -5.41 1.40 -6.38
C VAL A 58 -4.90 2.82 -6.61
N ILE A 59 -4.41 3.08 -7.81
CA ILE A 59 -4.00 4.41 -8.25
C ILE A 59 -5.09 4.96 -9.19
N ASN A 60 -5.62 6.12 -8.84
CA ASN A 60 -6.58 6.87 -9.63
C ASN A 60 -5.95 8.18 -10.09
N GLY A 61 -6.34 8.69 -11.25
CA GLY A 61 -5.83 9.94 -11.81
C GLY A 61 -6.10 10.02 -13.30
N THR A 62 -5.98 11.21 -13.87
CA THR A 62 -6.10 11.40 -15.31
C THR A 62 -4.74 11.25 -15.97
N THR A 63 -4.67 10.36 -16.96
CA THR A 63 -3.52 10.26 -17.87
C THR A 63 -3.84 11.07 -19.12
N SER A 64 -3.59 12.37 -19.06
CA SER A 64 -3.67 13.22 -20.25
C SER A 64 -2.34 13.25 -20.99
N THR A 65 -2.38 13.35 -22.31
CA THR A 65 -1.21 13.75 -23.10
C THR A 65 -0.75 15.13 -22.62
N LEU A 66 0.46 15.21 -22.09
CA LEU A 66 1.09 16.46 -21.73
C LEU A 66 1.67 17.10 -22.99
N ASN A 67 1.19 18.29 -23.34
CA ASN A 67 1.81 19.09 -24.39
C ASN A 67 2.83 20.00 -23.72
N TYR A 68 4.10 19.68 -23.87
CA TYR A 68 5.19 20.53 -23.40
C TYR A 68 5.66 21.43 -24.55
N ALA A 69 5.72 22.74 -24.32
CA ALA A 69 6.33 23.67 -25.25
C ALA A 69 7.82 23.79 -24.93
N GLU A 70 8.66 23.86 -25.97
CA GLU A 70 10.10 24.10 -25.82
C GLU A 70 10.39 25.25 -24.82
N ASN A 71 11.40 25.05 -23.98
CA ASN A 71 11.84 26.02 -22.97
C ASN A 71 10.78 26.42 -21.92
N ALA A 72 9.64 25.73 -21.83
CA ALA A 72 8.63 25.98 -20.81
C ALA A 72 9.13 25.57 -19.40
N SER A 73 8.44 26.04 -18.36
CA SER A 73 8.69 25.50 -17.02
C SER A 73 8.31 24.02 -16.94
N PRO A 74 9.00 23.20 -16.12
CA PRO A 74 8.64 21.79 -15.95
C PRO A 74 7.16 21.62 -15.60
N ILE A 75 6.50 20.68 -16.28
CA ILE A 75 5.07 20.41 -16.10
C ILE A 75 4.93 19.15 -15.23
N PRO A 76 4.12 19.17 -14.17
CA PRO A 76 3.83 17.98 -13.39
C PRO A 76 3.25 16.85 -14.25
N ILE A 77 3.65 15.61 -13.97
CA ILE A 77 3.20 14.46 -14.75
C ILE A 77 1.83 13.94 -14.27
N PHE A 78 1.53 14.12 -12.97
CA PHE A 78 0.38 13.52 -12.31
C PHE A 78 -0.32 14.52 -11.38
N ASP A 79 -1.02 15.53 -11.91
CA ASP A 79 -1.59 16.59 -11.06
C ASP A 79 -2.70 16.13 -10.10
N ASP A 80 -3.47 15.10 -10.47
CA ASP A 80 -4.66 14.65 -9.75
C ASP A 80 -4.54 13.21 -9.19
N LEU A 81 -3.32 12.65 -9.17
CA LEU A 81 -3.12 11.25 -8.77
C LEU A 81 -3.49 11.01 -7.31
N ALA A 82 -4.40 10.08 -7.07
CA ALA A 82 -4.84 9.66 -5.74
C ALA A 82 -4.57 8.16 -5.55
N ILE A 83 -4.12 7.79 -4.35
CA ILE A 83 -3.81 6.41 -3.98
C ILE A 83 -4.78 5.99 -2.88
N SER A 84 -5.40 4.83 -3.05
CA SER A 84 -6.24 4.21 -2.03
C SER A 84 -5.86 2.76 -1.87
N ASP A 85 -5.79 2.31 -0.63
CA ASP A 85 -5.58 0.91 -0.28
C ASP A 85 -6.63 0.53 0.77
N VAL A 86 -7.17 -0.68 0.67
CA VAL A 86 -8.27 -1.16 1.53
C VAL A 86 -7.74 -1.88 2.77
N ASP A 87 -6.48 -2.30 2.73
CA ASP A 87 -5.82 -3.11 3.74
C ASP A 87 -4.82 -2.26 4.54
N ASP A 88 -4.13 -1.32 3.89
CA ASP A 88 -3.03 -0.53 4.46
C ASP A 88 -3.24 1.00 4.38
N THR A 89 -2.65 1.72 5.33
CA THR A 89 -2.60 3.20 5.31
C THR A 89 -1.21 3.77 4.95
N GLU A 90 -0.24 2.89 4.74
CA GLU A 90 1.16 3.21 4.46
C GLU A 90 1.66 2.42 3.25
N MET A 91 2.71 2.91 2.60
CA MET A 91 3.39 2.27 1.49
C MET A 91 4.89 2.20 1.73
N ASP A 92 5.53 1.16 1.19
CA ASP A 92 6.97 0.95 1.30
C ASP A 92 7.77 1.40 0.06
N SER A 93 7.13 1.38 -1.12
CA SER A 93 7.78 1.82 -2.36
C SER A 93 6.78 2.11 -3.49
N ALA A 94 7.22 2.90 -4.47
CA ALA A 94 6.49 3.17 -5.71
C ALA A 94 7.45 3.41 -6.88
N TRP A 95 7.08 2.99 -8.08
CA TRP A 95 7.86 3.19 -9.31
C TRP A 95 7.04 3.95 -10.36
N ILE A 96 7.67 4.91 -11.03
CA ILE A 96 7.10 5.60 -12.19
C ILE A 96 7.98 5.25 -13.38
N THR A 97 7.42 4.68 -14.43
CA THR A 97 8.19 4.30 -15.64
C THR A 97 7.73 5.13 -16.83
N VAL A 98 8.68 5.71 -17.56
CA VAL A 98 8.44 6.33 -18.87
C VAL A 98 8.57 5.22 -19.92
N THR A 99 7.45 4.89 -20.57
CA THR A 99 7.32 3.68 -21.40
C THR A 99 7.54 3.91 -22.89
N ALA A 100 7.47 5.16 -23.34
CA ALA A 100 7.64 5.53 -24.75
C ALA A 100 8.22 6.94 -24.86
N ASN A 101 8.84 7.21 -26.02
CA ASN A 101 9.28 8.53 -26.46
C ASN A 101 10.21 9.27 -25.48
N TYR A 102 10.95 8.55 -24.63
CA TYR A 102 11.99 9.13 -23.79
C TYR A 102 13.30 9.26 -24.57
N ASN A 103 13.79 10.48 -24.73
CA ASN A 103 15.10 10.79 -25.28
C ASN A 103 16.05 11.25 -24.17
N ILE A 104 17.02 10.40 -23.81
CA ILE A 104 18.00 10.70 -22.75
C ILE A 104 18.85 11.96 -23.00
N ALA A 105 18.97 12.41 -24.26
CA ALA A 105 19.75 13.61 -24.60
C ALA A 105 18.97 14.91 -24.40
N GLU A 106 17.64 14.85 -24.34
CA GLU A 106 16.74 16.00 -24.40
C GLU A 106 15.81 16.08 -23.20
N ASP A 107 15.27 14.93 -22.77
CA ASP A 107 14.27 14.83 -21.73
C ASP A 107 14.87 14.84 -20.33
N ILE A 108 14.23 15.62 -19.46
CA ILE A 108 14.63 15.82 -18.08
C ILE A 108 13.44 15.50 -17.18
N ILE A 109 13.64 14.52 -16.30
CA ILE A 109 12.72 14.22 -15.19
C ILE A 109 13.20 14.92 -13.93
N THR A 110 12.39 15.86 -13.44
CA THR A 110 12.66 16.60 -12.22
C THR A 110 11.96 15.93 -11.05
N LEU A 111 12.70 15.72 -9.96
CA LEU A 111 12.22 15.07 -8.75
C LEU A 111 11.93 16.12 -7.67
N PRO A 112 10.82 16.01 -6.93
CA PRO A 112 10.55 16.88 -5.79
C PRO A 112 11.38 16.47 -4.56
N PRO A 113 11.35 17.26 -3.48
CA PRO A 113 11.86 16.82 -2.19
C PRO A 113 11.17 15.52 -1.76
N GLY A 114 11.94 14.49 -1.37
CA GLY A 114 11.40 13.17 -1.03
C GLY A 114 10.56 13.10 0.25
N GLN A 115 10.52 14.16 1.07
CA GLN A 115 9.75 14.20 2.33
C GLN A 115 10.05 13.04 3.31
N GLY A 116 11.31 12.58 3.32
CA GLY A 116 11.75 11.42 4.12
C GLY A 116 11.82 10.12 3.32
N LEU A 117 11.28 10.09 2.10
CA LEU A 117 11.47 9.00 1.14
C LEU A 117 12.78 9.18 0.35
N ASP A 118 13.40 8.05 0.00
CA ASP A 118 14.49 7.96 -0.95
C ASP A 118 13.92 8.02 -2.37
N ILE A 119 14.25 9.08 -3.10
CA ILE A 119 13.76 9.32 -4.47
C ILE A 119 14.93 9.49 -5.45
N SER A 120 14.92 8.69 -6.52
CA SER A 120 15.96 8.74 -7.55
C SER A 120 15.40 8.51 -8.96
N TRP A 121 16.06 9.12 -9.95
CA TRP A 121 15.82 8.86 -11.37
C TRP A 121 16.89 7.89 -11.87
N GLU A 122 16.45 6.84 -12.57
CA GLU A 122 17.27 5.79 -13.16
C GLU A 122 17.12 5.84 -14.69
N PRO A 123 17.90 6.70 -15.39
CA PRO A 123 17.73 6.93 -16.84
C PRO A 123 17.85 5.66 -17.68
N SER A 124 18.70 4.71 -17.28
CA SER A 124 18.90 3.43 -17.98
C SER A 124 17.69 2.50 -17.91
N LEU A 125 16.84 2.67 -16.90
CA LEU A 125 15.60 1.92 -16.69
C LEU A 125 14.36 2.76 -16.99
N THR A 126 14.56 4.00 -17.44
CA THR A 126 13.53 5.03 -17.65
C THR A 126 12.55 5.13 -16.49
N ARG A 127 13.08 5.12 -15.25
CA ARG A 127 12.26 4.95 -14.04
C ARG A 127 12.61 5.90 -12.90
N VAL A 128 11.59 6.45 -12.24
CA VAL A 128 11.71 7.05 -10.91
C VAL A 128 11.48 5.96 -9.86
N ARG A 129 12.43 5.81 -8.93
CA ARG A 129 12.29 4.95 -7.75
C ARG A 129 11.95 5.82 -6.54
N ILE A 130 10.91 5.44 -5.81
CA ILE A 130 10.51 6.02 -4.54
C ILE A 130 10.51 4.89 -3.51
N TYR A 131 11.23 5.04 -2.40
CA TYR A 131 11.39 4.00 -1.40
C TYR A 131 11.39 4.54 0.03
N GLY A 132 10.75 3.82 0.94
CA GLY A 132 10.64 4.15 2.35
C GLY A 132 9.20 4.05 2.84
N GLN A 133 9.02 3.69 4.12
CA GLN A 133 7.69 3.60 4.72
C GLN A 133 7.13 5.01 4.97
N ALA A 134 5.99 5.32 4.36
CA ALA A 134 5.25 6.56 4.60
C ALA A 134 3.76 6.42 4.29
N SER A 135 2.95 7.39 4.72
CA SER A 135 1.50 7.39 4.46
C SER A 135 1.18 7.59 2.97
N LEU A 136 -0.03 7.17 2.56
CA LEU A 136 -0.55 7.36 1.20
C LEU A 136 -0.44 8.82 0.74
N ALA A 137 -0.75 9.78 1.62
CA ALA A 137 -0.70 11.21 1.31
C ALA A 137 0.72 11.72 1.03
N VAL A 138 1.75 11.17 1.68
CA VAL A 138 3.15 11.52 1.41
C VAL A 138 3.54 10.99 0.03
N TYR A 139 3.18 9.75 -0.28
CA TYR A 139 3.41 9.16 -1.60
C TYR A 139 2.70 9.95 -2.71
N GLU A 140 1.43 10.32 -2.54
CA GLU A 140 0.72 11.20 -3.46
C GLU A 140 1.48 12.51 -3.66
N SER A 141 1.84 13.21 -2.58
CA SER A 141 2.53 14.50 -2.69
C SER A 141 3.87 14.40 -3.41
N VAL A 142 4.63 13.32 -3.20
CA VAL A 142 5.91 13.10 -3.87
C VAL A 142 5.71 12.73 -5.34
N ILE A 143 4.74 11.87 -5.67
CA ILE A 143 4.47 11.48 -7.06
C ILE A 143 3.94 12.67 -7.87
N ARG A 144 3.02 13.47 -7.31
CA ARG A 144 2.48 14.67 -7.96
C ARG A 144 3.55 15.74 -8.22
N GLY A 145 4.64 15.74 -7.46
CA GLY A 145 5.75 16.67 -7.64
C GLY A 145 6.75 16.26 -8.72
N VAL A 146 6.64 15.06 -9.29
CA VAL A 146 7.48 14.64 -10.43
C VAL A 146 7.05 15.40 -11.67
N ALA A 147 8.00 16.07 -12.31
CA ALA A 147 7.75 16.94 -13.45
C ALA A 147 8.64 16.60 -14.65
N TYR A 148 8.11 16.87 -15.84
CA TYR A 148 8.80 16.71 -17.12
C TYR A 148 9.20 18.07 -17.69
N SER A 149 10.38 18.12 -18.31
CA SER A 149 10.85 19.21 -19.16
C SER A 149 11.77 18.66 -20.26
N THR A 150 11.98 19.42 -21.32
CA THR A 150 13.01 19.12 -22.34
C THR A 150 13.92 20.32 -22.56
N ALA A 151 15.19 20.04 -22.84
CA ALA A 151 16.19 21.03 -23.23
C ALA A 151 16.26 21.26 -24.75
N SER A 152 15.44 20.55 -25.55
CA SER A 152 15.40 20.74 -27.00
C SER A 152 14.62 22.02 -27.38
N ASP A 153 15.20 22.79 -28.31
CA ASP A 153 14.53 23.91 -29.00
C ASP A 153 13.60 23.41 -30.14
N ASP A 154 13.54 22.09 -30.39
CA ASP A 154 12.62 21.44 -31.35
C ASP A 154 12.35 20.00 -30.87
N PRO A 155 11.35 19.76 -30.00
CA PRO A 155 11.06 18.42 -29.50
C PRO A 155 10.36 17.56 -30.57
N ASP A 156 10.90 16.34 -30.79
CA ASP A 156 10.39 15.34 -31.76
C ASP A 156 8.97 14.82 -31.48
#